data_AF-W5WJI0-F1
#
_entry.id   AF-W5WJI0-F1
#
_cell.length_a   1.000
_cell.length_b   1.000
_cell.length_c   1.000
_cell.angle_alpha   90.00
_cell.angle_beta   90.00
_cell.angle_gamma   90.00
#
_symmetry.space_group_name_H-M   'P 1'
#
loop_
_entity.id
_entity.type
_entity.pdbx_description
1 polymer ?
#
loop_
_entity_poly.entity_id
_entity_poly.type
_entity_poly.pdbx_seq_one_letter_code
_entity_poly.pdbx_strand_id
1 'polypeptide(L)'
;MPLSFDTTGFRQHDQTHWLHPGTGDQVSLNYFDLVPDLPRSLSDLPGLRQDLTGFTAESGCLIEAHVVQLQGVPALLQIVKIPRPGQQHGQVFIAAFTVPKATCSAVLRIQCEETGTTGVREAVLMAELGPQNWFRAHPYAPNVISKLPYHSGDDMHWDPRFPQHPLSRARAWVHHVVRTAQVDPRFAALPPFPGPGPVGPAPGSVPGSAPPHAPAGGAQAAVPVPQPGSPAAQPPTAGPQAVVPPAGGAHAATPVPQPGAPTAAAAPGVPPGPPLGAPPFGTHPAAAQPGAPTAQPPAAGPLPGSPAPAPLGTQPAAAQAVPQPDPVPQPDAAPPVPQQPVAPQPGVPQLPGEGSRMHSLVTGLPIGGYLPIWLSNQDVGYLRLVDPEAALALFGAGEVGRADLNGGWVRETVMYEWGSNTVFLPGRFRGESGGIEAKMLEVAPAKPEEAKQAATPEAVLAAFRWLGGVALAATRRGESVALVPGGVQMWGRPSVVIKVAAGKSLVCAAPVPVGAPIWSEQIPPGPEPEELWLDGEATEEIIRASGLLAMYASQTWTVHPTELALSFSTS
;
A
#
# COMPACT_ATOMS: atom_id res chain seq x y z
N MET A 1 -28.03 -33.25 13.43
CA MET A 1 -26.64 -32.79 13.24
C MET A 1 -25.94 -32.81 14.59
N PRO A 2 -24.67 -33.23 14.68
CA PRO A 2 -23.94 -33.33 15.96
C PRO A 2 -23.66 -31.96 16.61
N LEU A 3 -23.64 -30.90 15.80
CA LEU A 3 -23.42 -29.51 16.23
C LEU A 3 -24.39 -28.59 15.48
N SER A 4 -24.86 -27.54 16.14
CA SER A 4 -25.51 -26.38 15.52
C SER A 4 -24.97 -25.10 16.18
N PHE A 5 -25.19 -23.95 15.55
CA PHE A 5 -24.86 -22.64 16.11
C PHE A 5 -25.82 -21.60 15.53
N ASP A 6 -25.78 -20.36 16.05
CA ASP A 6 -26.58 -19.27 15.49
C ASP A 6 -26.06 -18.87 14.11
N THR A 7 -26.80 -19.21 13.07
CA THR A 7 -26.46 -18.92 11.67
C THR A 7 -27.00 -17.56 11.21
N THR A 8 -27.44 -16.68 12.11
CA THR A 8 -27.90 -15.33 11.76
C THR A 8 -26.88 -14.61 10.88
N GLY A 9 -27.35 -14.05 9.76
CA GLY A 9 -26.50 -13.39 8.76
C GLY A 9 -26.00 -14.31 7.65
N PHE A 10 -25.98 -15.62 7.86
CA PHE A 10 -25.65 -16.58 6.81
C PHE A 10 -26.86 -16.96 5.95
N ARG A 11 -26.59 -17.21 4.67
CA ARG A 11 -27.50 -17.93 3.78
C ARG A 11 -27.09 -19.39 3.73
N GLN A 12 -28.01 -20.28 4.09
CA GLN A 12 -27.80 -21.72 3.94
C GLN A 12 -27.77 -22.08 2.44
N HIS A 13 -26.69 -22.74 2.01
CA HIS A 13 -26.53 -23.22 0.64
C HIS A 13 -27.00 -24.68 0.51
N ASP A 14 -26.64 -25.52 1.48
CA ASP A 14 -27.13 -26.88 1.62
C ASP A 14 -27.23 -27.27 3.11
N GLN A 15 -27.48 -28.54 3.41
CA GLN A 15 -27.69 -29.01 4.79
C GLN A 15 -26.50 -28.76 5.72
N THR A 16 -25.28 -28.67 5.17
CA THR A 16 -24.05 -28.56 5.94
C THR A 16 -23.19 -27.37 5.54
N HIS A 17 -23.62 -26.54 4.59
CA HIS A 17 -22.88 -25.37 4.13
C HIS A 17 -23.70 -24.08 4.19
N TRP A 18 -23.03 -23.03 4.64
CA TRP A 18 -23.57 -21.68 4.75
C TRP A 18 -22.59 -20.66 4.16
N LEU A 19 -23.13 -19.61 3.56
CA LEU A 19 -22.37 -18.50 2.96
C LEU A 19 -22.84 -17.17 3.53
N HIS A 20 -21.92 -16.34 4.02
CA HIS A 20 -22.23 -14.98 4.44
C HIS A 20 -22.23 -14.05 3.23
N PRO A 21 -23.38 -13.49 2.81
CA PRO A 21 -23.49 -12.78 1.53
C PRO A 21 -22.72 -11.46 1.49
N GLY A 22 -22.45 -10.84 2.65
CA GLY A 22 -21.75 -9.56 2.72
C GLY A 22 -20.21 -9.68 2.67
N THR A 23 -19.66 -10.81 3.11
CA THR A 23 -18.20 -10.99 3.24
C THR A 23 -17.67 -12.15 2.39
N GLY A 24 -18.54 -13.04 1.91
CA GLY A 24 -18.14 -14.27 1.24
C GLY A 24 -17.61 -15.34 2.19
N ASP A 25 -17.66 -15.14 3.51
CA ASP A 25 -17.21 -16.14 4.49
C ASP A 25 -18.05 -17.42 4.37
N GLN A 26 -17.40 -18.57 4.41
CA GLN A 26 -18.03 -19.88 4.24
C GLN A 26 -17.96 -20.68 5.53
N VAL A 27 -19.06 -21.33 5.89
CA VAL A 27 -19.11 -22.28 7.00
C VAL A 27 -19.49 -23.64 6.48
N SER A 28 -18.78 -24.68 6.92
CA SER A 28 -19.13 -26.07 6.68
C SER A 28 -19.17 -26.87 7.99
N LEU A 29 -20.13 -27.79 8.11
CA LEU A 29 -20.18 -28.77 9.19
C LEU A 29 -20.01 -30.18 8.63
N ASN A 30 -18.98 -30.88 9.08
CA ASN A 30 -18.70 -32.26 8.68
C ASN A 30 -18.80 -33.19 9.88
N TYR A 31 -19.40 -34.36 9.67
CA TYR A 31 -19.36 -35.48 10.62
C TYR A 31 -18.51 -36.59 10.02
N PHE A 32 -17.55 -37.08 10.80
CA PHE A 32 -16.68 -38.18 10.42
C PHE A 32 -16.94 -39.36 11.35
N ASP A 33 -17.44 -40.46 10.80
CA ASP A 33 -17.68 -41.70 11.53
C ASP A 33 -16.41 -42.56 11.66
N LEU A 34 -15.30 -41.90 12.02
CA LEU A 34 -13.96 -42.46 12.10
C LEU A 34 -13.26 -41.89 13.33
N VAL A 35 -12.32 -42.65 13.88
CA VAL A 35 -11.46 -42.17 14.97
C VAL A 35 -10.83 -40.84 14.55
N PRO A 36 -10.90 -39.78 15.39
CA PRO A 36 -10.33 -38.49 15.06
C PRO A 36 -8.83 -38.58 14.75
N ASP A 37 -8.42 -37.97 13.64
CA ASP A 37 -7.02 -37.86 13.25
C ASP A 37 -6.33 -36.70 13.99
N LEU A 38 -6.28 -36.80 15.32
CA LEU A 38 -5.59 -35.85 16.19
C LEU A 38 -4.30 -36.50 16.74
N PRO A 39 -3.14 -35.82 16.66
CA PRO A 39 -1.87 -36.41 17.08
C PRO A 39 -1.75 -36.62 18.59
N ARG A 40 -2.60 -35.96 19.38
CA ARG A 40 -2.60 -36.00 20.84
C ARG A 40 -4.02 -35.89 21.38
N SER A 41 -4.20 -36.30 22.64
CA SER A 41 -5.41 -36.02 23.42
C SER A 41 -5.57 -34.50 23.61
N LEU A 42 -6.81 -34.02 23.75
CA LEU A 42 -7.08 -32.62 24.11
C LEU A 42 -6.50 -32.23 25.49
N SER A 43 -6.18 -33.21 26.34
CA SER A 43 -5.54 -32.99 27.64
C SER A 43 -4.05 -32.61 27.53
N ASP A 44 -3.38 -32.95 26.42
CA ASP A 44 -1.98 -32.61 26.14
C ASP A 44 -1.90 -31.45 25.13
N LEU A 45 -2.43 -30.29 25.53
CA LEU A 45 -2.46 -29.11 24.65
C LEU A 45 -1.06 -28.64 24.18
N PRO A 46 0.00 -28.63 25.00
CA PRO A 46 1.34 -28.27 24.53
C PRO A 46 1.88 -29.21 23.44
N GLY A 47 1.79 -30.53 23.65
CA GLY A 47 2.21 -31.51 22.63
C GLY A 47 1.35 -31.40 21.38
N LEU A 48 0.03 -31.25 21.55
CA LEU A 48 -0.92 -31.09 20.45
C LEU A 48 -0.57 -29.86 19.59
N ARG A 49 -0.27 -28.72 20.21
CA ARG A 49 0.14 -27.49 19.51
C ARG A 49 1.40 -27.68 18.69
N GLN A 50 2.42 -28.33 19.26
CA GLN A 50 3.67 -28.59 18.58
C GLN A 50 3.47 -29.48 17.34
N ASP A 51 2.73 -30.58 17.50
CA ASP A 51 2.47 -31.54 16.42
C ASP A 51 1.60 -30.91 15.31
N LEU A 52 0.56 -30.15 15.69
CA LEU A 52 -0.30 -29.44 14.74
C LEU A 52 0.45 -28.36 13.96
N THR A 53 1.41 -27.64 14.59
CA THR A 53 2.28 -26.71 13.87
C THR A 53 3.10 -27.45 12.82
N GLY A 54 3.67 -28.61 13.16
CA GLY A 54 4.40 -29.45 12.21
C GLY A 54 3.55 -29.88 11.03
N PHE A 55 2.34 -30.41 11.28
CA PHE A 55 1.43 -30.85 10.21
C PHE A 55 0.94 -29.71 9.32
N THR A 56 0.73 -28.51 9.89
CA THR A 56 0.25 -27.36 9.12
C THR A 56 1.36 -26.75 8.26
N ALA A 57 2.63 -26.94 8.63
CA ALA A 57 3.77 -26.25 8.04
C ALA A 57 3.88 -26.41 6.51
N GLU A 58 3.53 -27.57 5.96
CA GLU A 58 3.62 -27.80 4.50
C GLU A 58 2.55 -27.04 3.69
N SER A 59 1.42 -26.73 4.31
CA SER A 59 0.26 -26.13 3.63
C SER A 59 0.07 -24.65 3.95
N GLY A 60 0.53 -24.19 5.11
CA GLY A 60 0.36 -22.82 5.59
C GLY A 60 1.03 -22.63 6.94
N CYS A 61 0.34 -22.00 7.89
CA CYS A 61 0.82 -21.77 9.25
C CYS A 61 -0.33 -21.85 10.27
N LEU A 62 -0.06 -22.50 11.40
CA LEU A 62 -0.93 -22.48 12.56
C LEU A 62 -0.78 -21.13 13.28
N ILE A 63 -1.90 -20.47 13.56
CA ILE A 63 -1.91 -19.19 14.28
C ILE A 63 -2.29 -19.45 15.74
N GLU A 64 -3.38 -20.18 15.94
CA GLU A 64 -3.96 -20.46 17.25
C GLU A 64 -4.38 -21.91 17.35
N ALA A 65 -4.24 -22.48 18.54
CA ALA A 65 -4.85 -23.75 18.89
C ALA A 65 -5.23 -23.74 20.37
N HIS A 66 -6.49 -23.96 20.69
CA HIS A 66 -7.05 -23.88 22.03
C HIS A 66 -8.04 -25.02 22.27
N VAL A 67 -8.16 -25.48 23.52
CA VAL A 67 -9.33 -26.27 23.93
C VAL A 67 -10.40 -25.29 24.41
N VAL A 68 -11.55 -25.33 23.76
CA VAL A 68 -12.72 -24.49 24.08
C VAL A 68 -13.90 -25.38 24.48
N GLN A 69 -14.92 -24.79 25.10
CA GLN A 69 -16.14 -25.51 25.48
C GLN A 69 -17.28 -25.10 24.56
N LEU A 70 -17.88 -26.06 23.87
CA LEU A 70 -19.11 -25.87 23.10
C LEU A 70 -20.26 -26.52 23.88
N GLN A 71 -21.10 -25.70 24.51
CA GLN A 71 -22.15 -26.17 25.43
C GLN A 71 -21.63 -27.16 26.51
N GLY A 72 -20.42 -26.93 27.02
CA GLY A 72 -19.78 -27.79 28.02
C GLY A 72 -19.09 -29.05 27.48
N VAL A 73 -19.08 -29.25 26.15
CA VAL A 73 -18.32 -30.32 25.50
C VAL A 73 -16.97 -29.77 25.01
N PRO A 74 -15.84 -30.39 25.36
CA PRO A 74 -14.53 -29.92 24.93
C PRO A 74 -14.35 -30.08 23.42
N ALA A 75 -13.85 -29.02 22.78
CA ALA A 75 -13.53 -28.97 21.37
C ALA A 75 -12.13 -28.38 21.17
N LEU A 76 -11.40 -28.86 20.17
CA LEU A 76 -10.20 -28.21 19.68
C LEU A 76 -10.61 -27.09 18.72
N LEU A 77 -10.29 -25.85 19.08
CA LEU A 77 -10.26 -24.72 18.17
C LEU A 77 -8.88 -24.62 17.53
N GLN A 78 -8.81 -24.53 16.21
CA GLN A 78 -7.61 -24.16 15.46
C GLN A 78 -7.91 -22.96 14.58
N ILE A 79 -6.96 -22.02 14.47
CA ILE A 79 -6.95 -21.02 13.42
C ILE A 79 -5.67 -21.21 12.61
N VAL A 80 -5.81 -21.44 11.31
CA VAL A 80 -4.69 -21.57 10.38
C VAL A 80 -4.80 -20.53 9.27
N LYS A 81 -3.66 -20.07 8.76
CA LYS A 81 -3.59 -19.33 7.49
C LYS A 81 -2.96 -20.20 6.41
N ILE A 82 -3.52 -20.17 5.22
CA ILE A 82 -3.00 -20.86 4.04
C ILE A 82 -2.99 -19.89 2.84
N PRO A 83 -2.16 -20.14 1.83
CA PRO A 83 -2.27 -19.41 0.56
C PRO A 83 -3.64 -19.64 -0.07
N ARG A 84 -4.17 -18.63 -0.78
CA ARG A 84 -5.41 -18.80 -1.54
C ARG A 84 -5.25 -19.87 -2.64
N PRO A 85 -6.08 -20.92 -2.67
CA PRO A 85 -5.99 -21.95 -3.69
C PRO A 85 -6.19 -21.39 -5.10
N GLY A 86 -5.28 -21.74 -6.03
CA GLY A 86 -5.37 -21.34 -7.43
C GLY A 86 -5.15 -19.85 -7.71
N GLN A 87 -4.79 -19.07 -6.69
CA GLN A 87 -4.45 -17.65 -6.82
C GLN A 87 -2.95 -17.47 -6.58
N GLN A 88 -2.35 -16.48 -7.26
CA GLN A 88 -0.95 -16.14 -7.02
C GLN A 88 -0.75 -15.47 -5.65
N HIS A 89 -1.78 -14.77 -5.15
CA HIS A 89 -1.70 -13.95 -3.93
C HIS A 89 -2.90 -14.14 -2.99
N GLY A 90 -2.73 -13.59 -1.80
CA GLY A 90 -3.74 -13.55 -0.75
C GLY A 90 -3.77 -14.79 0.12
N GLN A 91 -4.43 -14.64 1.25
CA GLN A 91 -4.51 -15.69 2.26
C GLN A 91 -5.96 -16.11 2.53
N VAL A 92 -6.14 -17.35 2.97
CA VAL A 92 -7.38 -17.84 3.58
C VAL A 92 -7.09 -18.15 5.03
N PHE A 93 -7.91 -17.60 5.91
CA PHE A 93 -7.89 -17.91 7.32
C PHE A 93 -9.01 -18.89 7.63
N ILE A 94 -8.67 -19.99 8.28
CA ILE A 94 -9.59 -21.08 8.57
C ILE A 94 -9.65 -21.25 10.07
N ALA A 95 -10.82 -21.00 10.66
CA ALA A 95 -11.12 -21.43 12.02
C ALA A 95 -11.82 -22.79 11.97
N ALA A 96 -11.36 -23.76 12.74
CA ALA A 96 -11.94 -25.09 12.82
C ALA A 96 -12.20 -25.48 14.27
N PHE A 97 -13.40 -25.97 14.56
CA PHE A 97 -13.79 -26.58 15.82
C PHE A 97 -13.95 -28.08 15.60
N THR A 98 -13.05 -28.87 16.17
CA THR A 98 -13.13 -30.33 16.18
C THR A 98 -13.65 -30.78 17.54
N VAL A 99 -14.79 -31.47 17.57
CA VAL A 99 -15.32 -32.13 18.77
C VAL A 99 -15.00 -33.63 18.65
N PRO A 100 -13.89 -34.10 19.24
CA PRO A 100 -13.44 -35.48 19.07
C PRO A 100 -14.11 -36.42 20.06
N LYS A 101 -14.60 -37.56 19.57
CA LYS A 101 -15.10 -38.70 20.35
C LYS A 101 -14.23 -39.92 20.09
N ALA A 102 -14.39 -40.97 20.89
CA ALA A 102 -13.54 -42.16 20.78
C ALA A 102 -13.55 -42.81 19.39
N THR A 103 -14.68 -42.74 18.67
CA THR A 103 -14.86 -43.42 17.37
C THR A 103 -15.34 -42.50 16.24
N CYS A 104 -15.57 -41.22 16.51
CA CYS A 104 -16.08 -40.25 15.54
C CYS A 104 -15.69 -38.81 15.88
N SER A 105 -15.92 -37.87 14.97
CA SER A 105 -15.78 -36.44 15.24
C SER A 105 -16.81 -35.60 14.50
N ALA A 106 -17.08 -34.42 15.04
CA ALA A 106 -17.78 -33.35 14.33
C ALA A 106 -16.80 -32.19 14.14
N VAL A 107 -16.73 -31.65 12.92
CA VAL A 107 -15.83 -30.54 12.57
C VAL A 107 -16.64 -29.41 11.96
N LEU A 108 -16.72 -28.28 12.66
CA LEU A 108 -17.24 -27.03 12.13
C LEU A 108 -16.08 -26.18 11.63
N ARG A 109 -16.08 -25.83 10.35
CA ARG A 109 -15.03 -25.05 9.72
C ARG A 109 -15.61 -23.74 9.21
N ILE A 110 -14.89 -22.65 9.44
CA ILE A 110 -15.19 -21.30 8.98
C ILE A 110 -14.00 -20.84 8.15
N GLN A 111 -14.25 -20.43 6.91
CA GLN A 111 -13.24 -19.96 5.98
C GLN A 111 -13.50 -18.49 5.66
N CYS A 112 -12.50 -17.67 5.97
CA CYS A 112 -12.48 -16.25 5.66
C CYS A 112 -11.40 -16.02 4.61
N GLU A 113 -11.80 -15.77 3.38
CA GLU A 113 -10.87 -15.43 2.31
C GLU A 113 -10.52 -13.95 2.36
N GLU A 114 -9.29 -13.66 1.96
CA GLU A 114 -8.91 -12.31 1.59
C GLU A 114 -9.49 -11.95 0.22
N THR A 115 -10.23 -10.85 0.17
CA THR A 115 -10.97 -10.37 -0.99
C THR A 115 -10.55 -8.95 -1.32
N GLY A 116 -10.54 -8.57 -2.60
CA GLY A 116 -10.05 -7.26 -3.03
C GLY A 116 -8.53 -7.18 -2.99
N THR A 117 -7.99 -6.07 -2.49
CA THR A 117 -6.53 -5.92 -2.29
C THR A 117 -6.06 -6.79 -1.14
N THR A 118 -5.11 -7.68 -1.44
CA THR A 118 -4.55 -8.61 -0.46
C THR A 118 -3.30 -8.02 0.22
N GLY A 119 -3.01 -8.47 1.43
CA GLY A 119 -1.82 -8.11 2.21
C GLY A 119 -1.87 -6.71 2.83
N VAL A 120 -3.03 -6.07 2.92
CA VAL A 120 -3.15 -4.68 3.43
C VAL A 120 -2.73 -4.62 4.90
N ARG A 121 -3.24 -5.53 5.75
CA ARG A 121 -2.85 -5.60 7.17
C ARG A 121 -1.36 -5.83 7.29
N GLU A 122 -0.83 -6.78 6.51
CA GLU A 122 0.56 -7.18 6.54
C GLU A 122 1.48 -6.04 6.11
N ALA A 123 1.15 -5.35 5.02
CA ALA A 123 1.92 -4.22 4.53
C ALA A 123 1.91 -3.04 5.51
N VAL A 124 0.74 -2.69 6.06
CA VAL A 124 0.62 -1.60 7.04
C VAL A 124 1.43 -1.89 8.30
N LEU A 125 1.31 -3.11 8.84
CA LEU A 125 2.01 -3.48 10.06
C LEU A 125 3.51 -3.72 9.84
N MET A 126 3.92 -4.25 8.69
CA MET A 126 5.33 -4.37 8.34
C MET A 126 5.99 -2.99 8.22
N ALA A 127 5.28 -1.98 7.70
CA ALA A 127 5.77 -0.61 7.59
C ALA A 127 6.00 0.02 8.97
N GLU A 128 5.14 -0.32 9.93
CA GLU A 128 5.18 0.23 11.29
C GLU A 128 6.19 -0.46 12.20
N LEU A 129 6.26 -1.79 12.13
CA LEU A 129 7.11 -2.58 13.00
C LEU A 129 8.54 -2.69 12.46
N GLY A 130 8.71 -2.48 11.16
CA GLY A 130 9.94 -2.76 10.43
C GLY A 130 10.13 -4.26 10.15
N PRO A 131 10.88 -4.63 9.09
CA PRO A 131 11.04 -6.03 8.68
C PRO A 131 11.75 -6.91 9.72
N GLN A 132 12.54 -6.32 10.62
CA GLN A 132 13.30 -7.00 11.68
C GLN A 132 12.39 -7.53 12.79
N ASN A 133 11.27 -6.82 13.03
CA ASN A 133 10.27 -7.21 14.02
C ASN A 133 9.05 -7.89 13.38
N TRP A 134 9.08 -8.12 12.07
CA TRP A 134 7.94 -8.67 11.34
C TRP A 134 7.84 -10.18 11.50
N PHE A 135 8.84 -10.92 11.04
CA PHE A 135 8.88 -12.38 11.15
C PHE A 135 9.29 -12.80 12.55
N ARG A 136 8.57 -13.78 13.12
CA ARG A 136 8.84 -14.32 14.46
C ARG A 136 8.97 -15.84 14.39
N ALA A 137 9.77 -16.41 15.29
CA ALA A 137 9.75 -17.85 15.50
C ALA A 137 8.34 -18.27 15.93
N HIS A 138 7.87 -19.41 15.43
CA HIS A 138 6.53 -19.90 15.75
C HIS A 138 6.42 -20.23 17.25
N PRO A 139 5.41 -19.72 17.98
CA PRO A 139 5.35 -19.81 19.45
C PRO A 139 5.24 -21.25 19.99
N TYR A 140 4.64 -22.16 19.22
CA TYR A 140 4.49 -23.57 19.60
C TYR A 140 5.61 -24.49 19.11
N ALA A 141 6.38 -24.08 18.10
CA ALA A 141 7.45 -24.89 17.53
C ALA A 141 8.49 -23.97 16.86
N PRO A 142 9.38 -23.32 17.64
CA PRO A 142 10.29 -22.28 17.14
C PRO A 142 11.21 -22.71 16.00
N ASN A 143 11.47 -24.02 15.89
CA ASN A 143 12.35 -24.61 14.87
C ASN A 143 11.60 -25.01 13.58
N VAL A 144 10.27 -24.89 13.55
CA VAL A 144 9.47 -25.23 12.36
C VAL A 144 9.46 -24.04 11.40
N ILE A 145 9.82 -24.31 10.16
CA ILE A 145 9.68 -23.38 9.03
C ILE A 145 8.42 -23.80 8.27
N SER A 146 7.46 -22.89 8.20
CA SER A 146 6.15 -23.13 7.59
C SER A 146 6.02 -22.40 6.25
N LYS A 147 5.19 -22.92 5.34
CA LYS A 147 4.98 -22.40 3.98
C LYS A 147 4.55 -20.94 3.99
N LEU A 148 3.70 -20.56 4.94
CA LEU A 148 3.51 -19.17 5.31
C LEU A 148 4.22 -18.94 6.65
N PRO A 149 5.00 -17.87 6.83
CA PRO A 149 5.69 -17.62 8.08
C PRO A 149 4.72 -17.11 9.17
N TYR A 150 4.98 -17.46 10.42
CA TYR A 150 4.38 -16.79 11.56
C TYR A 150 4.97 -15.37 11.70
N HIS A 151 4.14 -14.35 11.90
CA HIS A 151 4.59 -12.96 11.95
C HIS A 151 3.78 -12.11 12.94
N SER A 152 4.33 -10.96 13.32
CA SER A 152 3.72 -10.01 14.26
C SER A 152 2.30 -9.57 13.90
N GLY A 153 1.97 -9.56 12.60
CA GLY A 153 0.61 -9.26 12.13
C GLY A 153 -0.44 -10.29 12.53
N ASP A 154 -0.04 -11.50 12.93
CA ASP A 154 -0.95 -12.56 13.36
C ASP A 154 -1.55 -12.29 14.75
N ASP A 155 -1.02 -11.34 15.52
CA ASP A 155 -1.48 -11.07 16.89
C ASP A 155 -2.90 -10.45 16.94
N MET A 156 -3.70 -10.83 17.93
CA MET A 156 -5.11 -10.40 18.07
C MET A 156 -5.28 -8.93 18.43
N HIS A 157 -4.28 -8.28 19.03
CA HIS A 157 -4.42 -6.87 19.40
C HIS A 157 -4.58 -5.94 18.19
N TRP A 158 -4.24 -6.40 16.98
CA TRP A 158 -4.46 -5.67 15.73
C TRP A 158 -5.87 -5.78 15.19
N ASP A 159 -6.67 -6.74 15.64
CA ASP A 159 -7.98 -7.03 15.05
C ASP A 159 -8.96 -5.83 15.09
N PRO A 160 -9.02 -5.02 16.16
CA PRO A 160 -9.87 -3.82 16.18
C PRO A 160 -9.51 -2.78 15.12
N ARG A 161 -8.24 -2.75 14.69
CA ARG A 161 -7.75 -1.81 13.67
C ARG A 161 -8.03 -2.31 12.25
N PHE A 162 -8.11 -3.62 12.06
CA PHE A 162 -8.39 -4.25 10.77
C PHE A 162 -9.63 -5.14 10.87
N PRO A 163 -10.82 -4.60 11.18
CA PRO A 163 -12.01 -5.40 11.44
C PRO A 163 -12.46 -6.21 10.21
N GLN A 164 -12.13 -5.73 9.01
CA GLN A 164 -12.45 -6.41 7.75
C GLN A 164 -11.40 -7.42 7.31
N HIS A 165 -10.25 -7.51 7.99
CA HIS A 165 -9.23 -8.49 7.64
C HIS A 165 -9.72 -9.92 7.94
N PRO A 166 -9.50 -10.92 7.06
CA PRO A 166 -10.03 -12.26 7.22
C PRO A 166 -9.65 -12.96 8.53
N LEU A 167 -8.45 -12.73 9.09
CA LEU A 167 -8.10 -13.23 10.43
C LEU A 167 -9.01 -12.64 11.53
N SER A 168 -9.27 -11.33 11.49
CA SER A 168 -10.13 -10.64 12.45
C SER A 168 -11.56 -11.19 12.35
N ARG A 169 -12.06 -11.41 11.13
CA ARG A 169 -13.37 -12.02 10.88
C ARG A 169 -13.43 -13.45 11.39
N ALA A 170 -12.41 -14.27 11.14
CA ALA A 170 -12.32 -15.64 11.64
C ALA A 170 -12.40 -15.68 13.18
N ARG A 171 -11.68 -14.80 13.88
CA ARG A 171 -11.76 -14.67 15.35
C ARG A 171 -13.11 -14.17 15.83
N ALA A 172 -13.72 -13.20 15.15
CA ALA A 172 -15.07 -12.74 15.46
C ALA A 172 -16.08 -13.89 15.35
N TRP A 173 -15.98 -14.71 14.30
CA TRP A 173 -16.80 -15.90 14.15
C TRP A 173 -16.52 -16.97 15.21
N VAL A 174 -15.27 -17.14 15.61
CA VAL A 174 -14.92 -18.02 16.73
C VAL A 174 -15.64 -17.61 18.00
N HIS A 175 -15.62 -16.32 18.35
CA HIS A 175 -16.33 -15.82 19.52
C HIS A 175 -17.85 -16.03 19.43
N HIS A 176 -18.41 -15.87 18.23
CA HIS A 176 -19.83 -16.11 17.98
C HIS A 176 -20.22 -17.58 18.13
N VAL A 177 -19.44 -18.50 17.55
CA VAL A 177 -19.67 -19.95 17.67
C VAL A 177 -19.54 -20.40 19.12
N VAL A 178 -18.48 -20.02 19.83
CA VAL A 178 -18.30 -20.41 21.24
C VAL A 178 -19.49 -20.00 22.10
N ARG A 179 -20.12 -18.85 21.80
CA ARG A 179 -21.27 -18.33 22.55
C ARG A 179 -22.58 -19.03 22.20
N THR A 180 -22.76 -19.45 20.95
CA THR A 180 -24.07 -19.83 20.41
C THR A 180 -24.17 -21.32 20.03
N ALA A 181 -23.05 -22.03 19.99
CA ALA A 181 -23.04 -23.44 19.61
C ALA A 181 -23.83 -24.31 20.59
N GLN A 182 -24.58 -25.24 20.02
CA GLN A 182 -25.25 -26.33 20.73
C GLN A 182 -24.72 -27.65 20.20
N VAL A 183 -24.53 -28.60 21.11
CA VAL A 183 -24.08 -29.96 20.80
C VAL A 183 -25.27 -30.89 21.02
N ASP A 184 -25.53 -31.76 20.04
CA ASP A 184 -26.60 -32.75 20.18
C ASP A 184 -26.33 -33.63 21.42
N PRO A 185 -27.30 -33.77 22.36
CA PRO A 185 -27.05 -34.50 23.60
C PRO A 185 -26.62 -35.96 23.41
N ARG A 186 -27.06 -36.63 22.34
CA ARG A 186 -26.66 -38.02 22.02
C ARG A 186 -25.21 -38.06 21.57
N PHE A 187 -24.79 -37.08 20.77
CA PHE A 187 -23.40 -36.93 20.38
C PHE A 187 -22.52 -36.55 21.59
N ALA A 188 -22.99 -35.61 22.42
CA ALA A 188 -22.31 -35.19 23.65
C ALA A 188 -22.04 -36.35 24.60
N ALA A 189 -22.98 -37.31 24.72
CA ALA A 189 -22.88 -38.49 25.57
C ALA A 189 -21.88 -39.56 25.08
N LEU A 190 -21.36 -39.45 23.85
CA LEU A 190 -20.36 -40.41 23.33
C LEU A 190 -19.05 -40.33 24.12
N PRO A 191 -18.32 -41.46 24.28
CA PRO A 191 -17.05 -41.49 25.00
C PRO A 191 -16.03 -40.48 24.44
N PRO A 192 -15.24 -39.81 25.30
CA PRO A 192 -14.25 -38.84 24.85
C PRO A 192 -13.12 -39.53 24.08
N PHE A 193 -12.50 -38.80 23.15
CA PHE A 193 -11.30 -39.27 22.47
C PHE A 193 -10.11 -39.37 23.45
N PRO A 194 -9.53 -40.57 23.66
CA PRO A 194 -8.46 -40.76 24.64
C PRO A 194 -7.09 -40.24 24.15
N GLY A 195 -6.97 -39.83 22.88
CA GLY A 195 -5.71 -39.67 22.17
C GLY A 195 -5.51 -40.78 21.13
N PRO A 196 -4.51 -40.68 20.25
CA PRO A 196 -4.19 -41.77 19.35
C PRO A 196 -3.84 -43.02 20.19
N GLY A 197 -4.54 -44.13 19.93
CA GLY A 197 -4.21 -45.40 20.57
C GLY A 197 -2.78 -45.83 20.21
N PRO A 198 -2.13 -46.69 21.02
CA PRO A 198 -0.89 -47.32 20.59
C PRO A 198 -1.15 -48.01 19.25
N VAL A 199 -0.42 -47.60 18.22
CA VAL A 199 -0.51 -48.19 16.88
C VAL A 199 -0.19 -49.68 17.02
N GLY A 200 -1.22 -50.53 17.05
CA GLY A 200 -1.04 -51.96 16.92
C GLY A 200 -0.34 -52.23 15.59
N PRO A 201 0.61 -53.18 15.51
CA PRO A 201 1.32 -53.45 14.28
C PRO A 201 0.31 -53.73 13.17
N ALA A 202 0.45 -53.03 12.05
CA ALA A 202 -0.43 -53.16 10.90
C ALA A 202 -0.56 -54.65 10.51
N PRO A 203 -1.78 -55.20 10.35
CA PRO A 203 -1.95 -56.56 9.90
C PRO A 203 -1.59 -56.62 8.41
N GLY A 204 -0.38 -57.06 8.08
CA GLY A 204 -0.04 -57.32 6.67
C GLY A 204 1.42 -57.47 6.27
N SER A 205 2.42 -57.19 7.12
CA SER A 205 3.82 -57.43 6.75
C SER A 205 4.25 -58.84 7.14
N VAL A 206 4.15 -59.76 6.18
CA VAL A 206 4.68 -61.13 6.25
C VAL A 206 6.22 -61.07 6.30
N PRO A 207 6.91 -61.78 7.22
CA PRO A 207 8.36 -61.75 7.32
C PRO A 207 9.01 -62.65 6.26
N GLY A 208 9.63 -62.05 5.25
CA GLY A 208 10.49 -62.73 4.27
C GLY A 208 11.92 -62.84 4.77
N SER A 209 12.25 -64.03 5.30
CA SER A 209 13.56 -64.73 5.28
C SER A 209 14.83 -63.94 4.89
N ALA A 210 15.76 -63.82 5.83
CA ALA A 210 17.19 -63.59 5.60
C ALA A 210 17.89 -64.86 5.07
N PRO A 211 19.06 -64.73 4.42
CA PRO A 211 20.28 -65.37 4.97
C PRO A 211 21.58 -64.53 4.68
N PRO A 212 22.82 -64.99 4.96
CA PRO A 212 23.52 -64.70 6.21
C PRO A 212 24.96 -64.12 6.03
N HIS A 213 25.62 -63.91 7.17
CA HIS A 213 27.07 -63.81 7.44
C HIS A 213 27.72 -62.43 7.70
N ALA A 214 28.04 -62.28 8.99
CA ALA A 214 29.10 -61.47 9.61
C ALA A 214 30.52 -62.01 9.20
N PRO A 215 31.68 -61.37 9.54
CA PRO A 215 31.97 -60.82 10.87
C PRO A 215 32.80 -59.51 10.98
N ALA A 216 32.57 -58.86 12.12
CA ALA A 216 33.47 -58.16 13.05
C ALA A 216 34.76 -57.45 12.56
N GLY A 217 34.91 -56.19 12.99
CA GLY A 217 36.22 -55.63 13.34
C GLY A 217 36.28 -54.10 13.40
N GLY A 218 36.68 -53.55 14.54
CA GLY A 218 37.51 -52.33 14.57
C GLY A 218 36.84 -51.02 15.02
N ALA A 219 37.18 -50.60 16.24
CA ALA A 219 37.02 -49.24 16.74
C ALA A 219 37.94 -48.23 16.03
N GLN A 220 37.52 -46.96 15.96
CA GLN A 220 38.31 -45.71 16.08
C GLN A 220 37.44 -44.52 15.63
N ALA A 221 37.11 -43.57 16.52
CA ALA A 221 37.86 -42.37 16.90
C ALA A 221 37.37 -41.13 16.15
N ALA A 222 37.01 -40.11 16.94
CA ALA A 222 36.46 -38.84 16.53
C ALA A 222 37.47 -37.96 15.76
N VAL A 223 36.97 -37.15 14.81
CA VAL A 223 37.69 -36.04 14.19
C VAL A 223 36.73 -34.83 14.10
N PRO A 224 37.18 -33.60 14.41
CA PRO A 224 36.31 -32.47 14.72
C PRO A 224 35.95 -31.58 13.52
N VAL A 225 34.88 -30.81 13.73
CA VAL A 225 34.32 -29.77 12.87
C VAL A 225 35.26 -28.54 12.79
N PRO A 226 35.54 -27.95 11.62
CA PRO A 226 36.27 -26.70 11.52
C PRO A 226 35.35 -25.47 11.62
N GLN A 227 35.76 -24.48 12.41
CA GLN A 227 35.17 -23.13 12.51
C GLN A 227 35.54 -22.26 11.30
N PRO A 228 34.70 -21.27 10.89
CA PRO A 228 35.05 -20.28 9.88
C PRO A 228 35.73 -19.04 10.48
N GLY A 229 36.88 -18.68 9.91
CA GLY A 229 37.64 -17.47 10.23
C GLY A 229 37.26 -16.24 9.38
N SER A 230 37.45 -15.07 9.97
CA SER A 230 37.23 -13.71 9.46
C SER A 230 38.12 -13.32 8.26
N PRO A 231 37.79 -12.23 7.51
CA PRO A 231 38.37 -11.94 6.21
C PRO A 231 39.63 -11.06 6.27
N ALA A 232 40.56 -11.28 5.33
CA ALA A 232 41.74 -10.45 5.13
C ALA A 232 41.77 -9.84 3.72
N ALA A 233 41.92 -8.51 3.70
CA ALA A 233 42.65 -7.63 2.77
C ALA A 233 42.62 -7.88 1.24
N GLN A 234 42.10 -6.88 0.51
CA GLN A 234 42.32 -6.63 -0.92
C GLN A 234 43.69 -6.00 -1.19
N PRO A 235 44.29 -6.23 -2.38
CA PRO A 235 45.27 -5.33 -3.00
C PRO A 235 44.73 -4.66 -4.28
N PRO A 236 45.43 -3.63 -4.83
CA PRO A 236 44.79 -2.50 -5.49
C PRO A 236 44.74 -2.53 -7.03
N THR A 237 43.93 -1.59 -7.52
CA THR A 237 43.63 -1.11 -8.87
C THR A 237 44.78 -1.00 -9.88
N ALA A 238 44.51 -1.37 -11.14
CA ALA A 238 45.17 -0.88 -12.35
C ALA A 238 44.11 -0.51 -13.41
N GLY A 239 44.33 0.63 -14.08
CA GLY A 239 43.40 1.31 -14.99
C GLY A 239 43.31 0.75 -16.42
N PRO A 240 42.69 1.52 -17.36
CA PRO A 240 41.89 0.99 -18.44
C PRO A 240 42.67 0.78 -19.75
N GLN A 241 42.34 -0.27 -20.50
CA GLN A 241 42.69 -0.38 -21.92
C GLN A 241 41.45 -0.55 -22.78
N ALA A 242 41.36 0.31 -23.79
CA ALA A 242 40.39 0.31 -24.86
C ALA A 242 40.62 -0.89 -25.81
N VAL A 243 39.55 -1.52 -26.27
CA VAL A 243 39.60 -2.51 -27.35
C VAL A 243 38.51 -2.22 -28.39
N VAL A 244 38.99 -2.08 -29.63
CA VAL A 244 38.30 -1.91 -30.91
C VAL A 244 37.59 -3.23 -31.31
N PRO A 245 36.45 -3.20 -32.04
CA PRO A 245 35.75 -4.41 -32.42
C PRO A 245 36.30 -5.00 -33.73
N PRO A 246 36.16 -6.32 -33.96
CA PRO A 246 36.11 -6.85 -35.30
C PRO A 246 34.75 -7.46 -35.65
N ALA A 247 34.51 -7.41 -36.95
CA ALA A 247 33.29 -7.76 -37.65
C ALA A 247 33.09 -9.28 -37.83
N GLY A 248 31.81 -9.64 -38.08
CA GLY A 248 31.38 -10.52 -39.16
C GLY A 248 31.82 -11.99 -39.13
N GLY A 249 30.86 -12.89 -38.92
CA GLY A 249 31.01 -14.31 -39.22
C GLY A 249 29.71 -15.07 -39.05
N ALA A 250 28.97 -15.24 -40.14
CA ALA A 250 27.80 -16.10 -40.23
C ALA A 250 28.21 -17.58 -40.28
N HIS A 251 27.61 -18.43 -39.45
CA HIS A 251 27.52 -19.86 -39.72
C HIS A 251 26.19 -20.42 -39.23
N ALA A 252 25.47 -21.03 -40.18
CA ALA A 252 24.27 -21.81 -39.99
C ALA A 252 24.61 -23.15 -39.30
N ALA A 253 23.76 -23.57 -38.37
CA ALA A 253 23.74 -24.93 -37.85
C ALA A 253 22.30 -25.46 -37.83
N THR A 254 22.15 -26.64 -38.41
CA THR A 254 20.96 -27.48 -38.58
C THR A 254 20.42 -28.03 -37.25
N PRO A 255 19.10 -28.17 -37.06
CA PRO A 255 18.54 -28.82 -35.89
C PRO A 255 18.35 -30.34 -36.04
N VAL A 256 18.58 -31.05 -34.94
CA VAL A 256 18.36 -32.49 -34.72
C VAL A 256 16.87 -32.75 -34.40
N PRO A 257 16.26 -33.86 -34.88
CA PRO A 257 14.82 -34.11 -34.72
C PRO A 257 14.44 -34.73 -33.36
N GLN A 258 13.32 -34.26 -32.79
CA GLN A 258 12.63 -34.86 -31.64
C GLN A 258 11.66 -35.97 -32.09
N PRO A 259 11.50 -37.07 -31.31
CA PRO A 259 10.54 -38.13 -31.60
C PRO A 259 9.12 -37.81 -31.09
N GLY A 260 8.14 -38.25 -31.87
CA GLY A 260 6.75 -37.82 -31.82
C GLY A 260 5.87 -38.38 -30.69
N ALA A 261 4.76 -37.67 -30.48
CA ALA A 261 3.63 -38.04 -29.64
C ALA A 261 2.46 -38.59 -30.50
N PRO A 262 1.65 -39.51 -29.96
CA PRO A 262 0.62 -40.23 -30.72
C PRO A 262 -0.67 -39.43 -30.94
N THR A 263 -1.26 -39.68 -32.11
CA THR A 263 -2.55 -39.21 -32.61
C THR A 263 -3.73 -39.81 -31.84
N ALA A 264 -4.68 -38.98 -31.43
CA ALA A 264 -6.00 -39.39 -30.96
C ALA A 264 -7.10 -38.74 -31.82
N ALA A 265 -8.13 -39.52 -32.08
CA ALA A 265 -9.13 -39.36 -33.12
C ALA A 265 -10.18 -38.26 -32.87
N ALA A 266 -10.73 -37.76 -33.98
CA ALA A 266 -11.75 -36.71 -34.06
C ALA A 266 -13.19 -37.24 -33.89
N ALA A 267 -14.04 -36.40 -33.29
CA ALA A 267 -15.51 -36.38 -33.40
C ALA A 267 -16.01 -34.93 -33.15
N PRO A 268 -17.21 -34.53 -33.59
CA PRO A 268 -17.39 -33.32 -34.40
C PRO A 268 -17.91 -32.05 -33.67
N GLY A 269 -17.45 -30.89 -34.16
CA GLY A 269 -18.28 -29.78 -34.63
C GLY A 269 -19.05 -28.92 -33.61
N VAL A 270 -18.41 -27.87 -33.11
CA VAL A 270 -19.08 -26.64 -32.64
C VAL A 270 -18.41 -25.46 -33.35
N PRO A 271 -19.16 -24.53 -33.99
CA PRO A 271 -18.57 -23.43 -34.75
C PRO A 271 -17.94 -22.38 -33.81
N PRO A 272 -16.72 -21.88 -34.10
CA PRO A 272 -16.10 -20.83 -33.30
C PRO A 272 -16.73 -19.46 -33.62
N GLY A 273 -17.09 -18.73 -32.56
CA GLY A 273 -17.43 -17.31 -32.63
C GLY A 273 -16.22 -16.45 -33.03
N PRO A 274 -16.46 -15.22 -33.52
CA PRO A 274 -15.41 -14.38 -34.09
C PRO A 274 -14.42 -13.90 -33.01
N PRO A 275 -13.12 -13.76 -33.35
CA PRO A 275 -12.10 -13.31 -32.41
C PRO A 275 -12.24 -11.80 -32.16
N LEU A 276 -12.28 -11.41 -30.88
CA LEU A 276 -12.09 -10.04 -30.43
C LEU A 276 -10.59 -9.71 -30.54
N GLY A 277 -10.20 -9.14 -31.67
CA GLY A 277 -8.88 -8.56 -31.88
C GLY A 277 -8.73 -7.25 -31.11
N ALA A 278 -7.61 -7.12 -30.40
CA ALA A 278 -7.13 -5.86 -29.85
C ALA A 278 -6.85 -4.85 -30.98
N PRO A 279 -7.19 -3.55 -30.81
CA PRO A 279 -6.84 -2.55 -31.80
C PRO A 279 -5.37 -2.10 -31.63
N PRO A 280 -4.62 -1.95 -32.74
CA PRO A 280 -3.30 -1.33 -32.72
C PRO A 280 -3.39 0.20 -32.69
N PHE A 281 -2.40 0.82 -32.05
CA PHE A 281 -2.14 2.26 -32.12
C PHE A 281 -1.81 2.69 -33.55
N GLY A 282 -2.53 3.70 -34.04
CA GLY A 282 -2.33 4.30 -35.35
C GLY A 282 -2.54 5.82 -35.29
N THR A 283 -1.54 6.52 -35.81
CA THR A 283 -1.34 7.96 -35.91
C THR A 283 -2.48 8.76 -36.57
N HIS A 284 -2.62 10.03 -36.15
CA HIS A 284 -3.48 11.06 -36.75
C HIS A 284 -3.44 11.11 -38.28
N PRO A 285 -4.59 11.44 -38.91
CA PRO A 285 -4.62 12.60 -39.78
C PRO A 285 -5.88 13.48 -39.61
N ALA A 286 -5.81 14.63 -40.27
CA ALA A 286 -6.62 15.82 -40.11
C ALA A 286 -8.08 15.75 -40.62
N ALA A 287 -8.90 16.61 -39.99
CA ALA A 287 -10.05 17.36 -40.51
C ALA A 287 -11.15 16.66 -41.33
N ALA A 288 -12.34 16.56 -40.74
CA ALA A 288 -13.62 16.91 -41.39
C ALA A 288 -14.74 17.03 -40.33
N GLN A 289 -15.44 18.18 -40.29
CA GLN A 289 -16.71 18.35 -39.58
C GLN A 289 -17.83 17.49 -40.22
N PRO A 290 -18.80 17.04 -39.41
CA PRO A 290 -20.19 17.08 -39.85
C PRO A 290 -21.15 17.64 -38.78
N GLY A 291 -22.27 18.15 -39.28
CA GLY A 291 -23.17 19.05 -38.58
C GLY A 291 -24.00 18.44 -37.46
N ALA A 292 -24.37 19.30 -36.52
CA ALA A 292 -25.32 19.02 -35.45
C ALA A 292 -26.77 19.16 -35.96
N PRO A 293 -27.68 18.24 -35.58
CA PRO A 293 -29.10 18.46 -35.74
C PRO A 293 -29.66 19.27 -34.56
N THR A 294 -30.43 20.28 -34.93
CA THR A 294 -31.27 21.13 -34.10
C THR A 294 -32.38 20.34 -33.39
N ALA A 295 -32.45 20.45 -32.07
CA ALA A 295 -33.67 20.17 -31.30
C ALA A 295 -33.83 21.25 -30.22
N GLN A 296 -34.87 22.05 -30.38
CA GLN A 296 -35.20 23.25 -29.62
C GLN A 296 -36.27 22.88 -28.56
N PRO A 297 -36.07 23.16 -27.26
CA PRO A 297 -37.13 23.03 -26.26
C PRO A 297 -37.99 24.31 -26.17
N PRO A 298 -39.24 24.22 -25.65
CA PRO A 298 -40.25 25.25 -25.79
C PRO A 298 -40.07 26.45 -24.84
N ALA A 299 -40.62 27.58 -25.29
CA ALA A 299 -40.53 28.91 -24.70
C ALA A 299 -41.05 29.01 -23.26
N ALA A 300 -40.24 29.60 -22.39
CA ALA A 300 -40.67 30.20 -21.12
C ALA A 300 -40.96 31.69 -21.34
N GLY A 301 -42.07 32.18 -20.78
CA GLY A 301 -42.56 33.55 -20.90
C GLY A 301 -41.70 34.61 -20.18
N PRO A 302 -42.03 35.90 -20.38
CA PRO A 302 -41.14 37.01 -20.08
C PRO A 302 -41.12 37.41 -18.59
N LEU A 303 -39.91 37.64 -18.07
CA LEU A 303 -39.66 38.34 -16.81
C LEU A 303 -39.67 39.86 -17.03
N PRO A 304 -40.17 40.67 -16.07
CA PRO A 304 -40.19 42.12 -16.16
C PRO A 304 -38.93 42.78 -15.59
N GLY A 305 -38.47 43.84 -16.26
CA GLY A 305 -37.89 45.03 -15.60
C GLY A 305 -36.37 45.09 -15.44
N SER A 306 -35.66 45.52 -16.48
CA SER A 306 -34.38 46.23 -16.33
C SER A 306 -34.62 47.74 -16.46
N PRO A 307 -34.07 48.59 -15.57
CA PRO A 307 -34.23 50.04 -15.66
C PRO A 307 -33.32 50.65 -16.73
N ALA A 308 -33.84 51.69 -17.38
CA ALA A 308 -33.23 52.46 -18.45
C ALA A 308 -32.00 53.27 -17.99
N PRO A 309 -31.07 53.59 -18.92
CA PRO A 309 -29.94 54.48 -18.65
C PRO A 309 -30.38 55.95 -18.58
N ALA A 310 -29.86 56.67 -17.59
CA ALA A 310 -30.05 58.11 -17.39
C ALA A 310 -29.23 58.94 -18.41
N PRO A 311 -29.66 60.19 -18.72
CA PRO A 311 -29.16 60.95 -19.86
C PRO A 311 -27.83 61.68 -19.61
N LEU A 312 -27.13 61.95 -20.71
CA LEU A 312 -25.95 62.81 -20.82
C LEU A 312 -26.21 64.20 -20.21
N GLY A 313 -25.47 64.51 -19.15
CA GLY A 313 -25.36 65.83 -18.55
C GLY A 313 -24.18 66.62 -19.14
N THR A 314 -24.49 67.85 -19.51
CA THR A 314 -23.67 68.94 -20.06
C THR A 314 -22.43 69.30 -19.23
N GLN A 315 -21.31 69.54 -19.94
CA GLN A 315 -20.11 70.22 -19.44
C GLN A 315 -20.38 71.68 -19.03
N PRO A 316 -19.89 72.15 -17.86
CA PRO A 316 -19.66 73.56 -17.62
C PRO A 316 -18.21 73.98 -17.91
N ALA A 317 -18.10 75.22 -18.36
CA ALA A 317 -16.91 75.91 -18.83
C ALA A 317 -15.85 76.16 -17.73
N ALA A 318 -14.63 76.41 -18.22
CA ALA A 318 -13.43 76.76 -17.50
C ALA A 318 -13.62 77.90 -16.48
N ALA A 319 -13.22 77.64 -15.22
CA ALA A 319 -12.97 78.66 -14.21
C ALA A 319 -11.46 78.84 -14.03
N GLN A 320 -11.06 80.10 -14.02
CA GLN A 320 -9.69 80.60 -14.01
C GLN A 320 -8.97 80.28 -12.69
N ALA A 321 -7.66 80.04 -12.81
CA ALA A 321 -6.74 79.81 -11.73
C ALA A 321 -6.62 81.03 -10.79
N VAL A 322 -6.78 80.79 -9.49
CA VAL A 322 -6.39 81.72 -8.43
C VAL A 322 -4.92 81.42 -8.05
N PRO A 323 -4.04 82.42 -7.97
CA PRO A 323 -2.65 82.20 -7.58
C PRO A 323 -2.56 81.79 -6.09
N GLN A 324 -1.89 80.67 -5.83
CA GLN A 324 -1.49 80.27 -4.48
C GLN A 324 -0.42 81.25 -3.94
N PRO A 325 -0.47 81.63 -2.66
CA PRO A 325 0.60 82.40 -2.03
C PRO A 325 1.86 81.54 -1.83
N ASP A 326 3.02 82.20 -1.95
CA ASP A 326 4.35 81.60 -1.82
C ASP A 326 4.52 80.79 -0.52
N PRO A 327 5.13 79.59 -0.56
CA PRO A 327 5.43 78.82 0.63
C PRO A 327 6.50 79.52 1.47
N VAL A 328 6.19 79.70 2.76
CA VAL A 328 7.13 80.13 3.80
C VAL A 328 8.30 79.14 3.86
N PRO A 329 9.57 79.59 3.84
CA PRO A 329 10.72 78.70 3.93
C PRO A 329 10.74 77.97 5.28
N GLN A 330 10.61 76.64 5.24
CA GLN A 330 10.86 75.77 6.38
C GLN A 330 12.36 75.79 6.72
N PRO A 331 12.75 75.91 7.99
CA PRO A 331 14.14 75.79 8.40
C PRO A 331 14.62 74.35 8.17
N ASP A 332 15.87 74.24 7.69
CA ASP A 332 16.57 73.00 7.35
C ASP A 332 16.28 71.87 8.35
N ALA A 333 15.51 70.88 7.90
CA ALA A 333 15.37 69.62 8.60
C ALA A 333 16.72 68.89 8.55
N ALA A 334 17.25 68.58 9.74
CA ALA A 334 18.43 67.74 9.88
C ALA A 334 18.27 66.44 9.06
N PRO A 335 19.35 65.93 8.43
CA PRO A 335 19.29 64.72 7.63
C PRO A 335 18.69 63.57 8.45
N PRO A 336 17.80 62.75 7.87
CA PRO A 336 17.18 61.64 8.58
C PRO A 336 18.28 60.73 9.10
N VAL A 337 18.30 60.54 10.43
CA VAL A 337 19.16 59.56 11.08
C VAL A 337 18.82 58.20 10.44
N PRO A 338 19.78 57.47 9.85
CA PRO A 338 19.51 56.14 9.32
C PRO A 338 18.95 55.28 10.46
N GLN A 339 17.67 54.92 10.35
CA GLN A 339 17.02 54.05 11.31
C GLN A 339 17.78 52.73 11.29
N GLN A 340 18.40 52.37 12.41
CA GLN A 340 19.02 51.07 12.57
C GLN A 340 17.95 49.99 12.34
N PRO A 341 18.23 48.93 11.55
CA PRO A 341 17.29 47.84 11.36
C PRO A 341 16.86 47.27 12.71
N VAL A 342 15.57 47.39 13.01
CA VAL A 342 14.98 46.80 14.21
C VAL A 342 15.11 45.28 14.06
N ALA A 343 15.76 44.63 15.04
CA ALA A 343 15.86 43.18 15.04
C ALA A 343 14.44 42.57 15.00
N PRO A 344 14.18 41.58 14.12
CA PRO A 344 12.85 41.01 13.97
C PRO A 344 12.33 40.44 15.29
N GLN A 345 11.09 40.80 15.65
CA GLN A 345 10.41 40.22 16.81
C GLN A 345 10.01 38.76 16.51
N PRO A 346 10.34 37.79 17.37
CA PRO A 346 9.93 36.40 17.18
C PRO A 346 8.41 36.24 17.21
N GLY A 347 7.83 35.49 16.27
CA GLY A 347 6.43 35.03 16.31
C GLY A 347 5.37 35.91 15.64
N VAL A 348 5.76 36.95 14.90
CA VAL A 348 4.81 37.69 14.03
C VAL A 348 5.30 37.57 12.58
N PRO A 349 4.48 36.98 11.67
CA PRO A 349 4.80 36.95 10.24
C PRO A 349 5.09 38.36 9.73
N GLN A 350 6.28 38.57 9.18
CA GLN A 350 6.66 39.85 8.61
C GLN A 350 6.21 39.90 7.16
N LEU A 351 5.46 40.93 6.81
CA LEU A 351 5.17 41.22 5.41
C LEU A 351 6.47 41.67 4.72
N PRO A 352 6.70 41.27 3.46
CA PRO A 352 7.83 41.73 2.66
C PRO A 352 7.87 43.25 2.64
N GLY A 353 9.07 43.81 2.74
CA GLY A 353 9.27 45.25 2.59
C GLY A 353 8.95 45.69 1.16
N GLU A 354 8.58 46.95 0.98
CA GLU A 354 8.48 47.53 -0.36
C GLU A 354 9.86 47.45 -1.05
N GLY A 355 9.92 46.80 -2.22
CA GLY A 355 11.18 46.51 -2.93
C GLY A 355 11.79 45.13 -2.68
N SER A 356 11.23 44.33 -1.77
CA SER A 356 11.63 42.94 -1.54
C SER A 356 11.48 42.07 -2.80
N ARG A 357 12.47 41.21 -3.05
CA ARG A 357 12.46 40.29 -4.19
C ARG A 357 11.92 38.93 -3.76
N MET A 358 10.68 38.64 -4.14
CA MET A 358 10.07 37.33 -3.93
C MET A 358 10.51 36.33 -5.01
N HIS A 359 10.85 35.12 -4.60
CA HIS A 359 11.17 34.00 -5.48
C HIS A 359 9.99 33.03 -5.52
N SER A 360 9.49 32.71 -6.71
CA SER A 360 8.53 31.62 -6.90
C SER A 360 9.29 30.29 -6.99
N LEU A 361 9.01 29.37 -6.08
CA LEU A 361 9.72 28.11 -5.90
C LEU A 361 8.72 26.96 -5.92
N VAL A 362 9.12 25.80 -6.44
CA VAL A 362 8.31 24.56 -6.33
C VAL A 362 8.70 23.81 -5.06
N THR A 363 7.72 23.17 -4.43
CA THR A 363 7.93 22.46 -3.15
C THR A 363 8.17 20.96 -3.33
N GLY A 364 8.90 20.37 -2.39
CA GLY A 364 9.06 18.92 -2.26
C GLY A 364 8.07 18.30 -1.27
N LEU A 365 8.33 17.03 -0.92
CA LEU A 365 7.62 16.29 0.12
C LEU A 365 8.05 16.79 1.51
N PRO A 366 7.15 17.36 2.34
CA PRO A 366 7.52 17.77 3.69
C PRO A 366 7.80 16.55 4.58
N ILE A 367 8.97 16.52 5.24
CA ILE A 367 9.39 15.40 6.12
C ILE A 367 10.07 15.97 7.36
N GLY A 368 9.73 15.45 8.54
CA GLY A 368 10.42 15.78 9.80
C GLY A 368 10.33 17.26 10.19
N GLY A 369 9.30 17.98 9.72
CA GLY A 369 9.17 19.42 9.93
C GLY A 369 9.98 20.28 8.95
N TYR A 370 10.53 19.71 7.88
CA TYR A 370 11.26 20.44 6.85
C TYR A 370 10.54 20.37 5.51
N LEU A 371 10.50 21.51 4.82
CA LEU A 371 9.94 21.68 3.48
C LEU A 371 11.09 21.84 2.47
N PRO A 372 11.29 20.90 1.55
CA PRO A 372 12.22 21.09 0.44
C PRO A 372 11.66 22.14 -0.52
N ILE A 373 12.52 23.05 -0.99
CA ILE A 373 12.21 24.08 -1.98
C ILE A 373 13.24 24.01 -3.11
N TRP A 374 12.77 23.93 -4.35
CA TRP A 374 13.66 23.74 -5.49
C TRP A 374 13.97 25.06 -6.19
N LEU A 375 15.27 25.35 -6.28
CA LEU A 375 15.83 26.52 -6.98
C LEU A 375 16.07 26.20 -8.45
N SER A 376 16.46 24.96 -8.73
CA SER A 376 16.75 24.42 -10.05
C SER A 376 16.38 22.93 -10.09
N ASN A 377 16.80 22.20 -11.13
CA ASN A 377 16.64 20.74 -11.16
C ASN A 377 17.62 20.02 -10.22
N GLN A 378 18.72 20.66 -9.83
CA GLN A 378 19.78 20.05 -9.03
C GLN A 378 19.94 20.71 -7.66
N ASP A 379 19.41 21.92 -7.48
CA ASP A 379 19.59 22.71 -6.28
C ASP A 379 18.31 22.71 -5.44
N VAL A 380 18.38 22.05 -4.29
CA VAL A 380 17.33 22.01 -3.27
C VAL A 380 17.78 22.79 -2.02
N GLY A 381 16.94 23.73 -1.60
CA GLY A 381 17.02 24.37 -0.30
C GLY A 381 16.01 23.75 0.67
N TYR A 382 16.17 24.03 1.96
CA TYR A 382 15.27 23.54 3.01
C TYR A 382 14.82 24.67 3.92
N LEU A 383 13.53 24.64 4.23
CA LEU A 383 12.91 25.51 5.23
C LEU A 383 12.40 24.65 6.38
N ARG A 384 12.73 25.00 7.61
CA ARG A 384 12.13 24.39 8.79
C ARG A 384 10.78 25.06 9.04
N LEU A 385 9.73 24.26 9.08
CA LEU A 385 8.37 24.69 9.39
C LEU A 385 8.26 24.93 10.89
N VAL A 386 7.78 26.12 11.29
CA VAL A 386 7.52 26.41 12.71
C VAL A 386 6.28 25.67 13.20
N ASP A 387 5.26 25.57 12.35
CA ASP A 387 4.06 24.74 12.54
C ASP A 387 3.91 23.74 11.37
N PRO A 388 4.51 22.54 11.49
CA PRO A 388 4.40 21.52 10.45
C PRO A 388 2.97 21.05 10.19
N GLU A 389 2.10 21.02 11.21
CA GLU A 389 0.72 20.53 11.06
C GLU A 389 -0.12 21.50 10.22
N ALA A 390 -0.02 22.80 10.51
CA ALA A 390 -0.66 23.83 9.70
C ALA A 390 -0.19 23.80 8.24
N ALA A 391 1.11 23.58 8.01
CA ALA A 391 1.65 23.44 6.66
C ALA A 391 1.09 22.21 5.92
N LEU A 392 1.07 21.04 6.58
CA LEU A 392 0.56 19.79 6.02
C LEU A 392 -0.96 19.84 5.73
N ALA A 393 -1.72 20.68 6.43
CA ALA A 393 -3.14 20.91 6.14
C ALA A 393 -3.37 21.70 4.83
N LEU A 394 -2.36 22.46 4.37
CA LEU A 394 -2.45 23.27 3.15
C LEU A 394 -1.95 22.54 1.91
N PHE A 395 -0.79 21.90 2.00
CA PHE A 395 -0.19 21.20 0.86
C PHE A 395 -1.02 19.98 0.45
N GLY A 396 -1.18 19.75 -0.86
CA GLY A 396 -1.96 18.65 -1.43
C GLY A 396 -3.50 18.81 -1.31
N ALA A 397 -3.98 19.78 -0.53
CA ALA A 397 -5.40 20.10 -0.41
C ALA A 397 -6.00 20.71 -1.70
N GLY A 398 -5.14 21.08 -2.67
CA GLY A 398 -5.56 21.66 -3.95
C GLY A 398 -5.92 23.15 -3.85
N GLU A 399 -5.59 23.78 -2.73
CA GLU A 399 -5.82 25.21 -2.48
C GLU A 399 -4.61 26.08 -2.83
N VAL A 400 -3.41 25.50 -2.81
CA VAL A 400 -2.15 26.21 -3.11
C VAL A 400 -1.98 26.33 -4.62
N GLY A 401 -1.45 27.47 -5.05
CA GLY A 401 -1.07 27.77 -6.43
C GLY A 401 -0.09 26.73 -6.96
N ARG A 402 -0.13 26.52 -8.27
CA ARG A 402 0.67 25.49 -8.93
C ARG A 402 1.40 26.04 -10.14
N ALA A 403 2.59 25.52 -10.41
CA ALA A 403 3.32 25.72 -11.66
C ALA A 403 3.15 24.51 -12.57
N ASP A 404 3.04 24.78 -13.87
CA ASP A 404 3.03 23.75 -14.90
C ASP A 404 4.38 23.05 -15.01
N LEU A 405 4.31 21.74 -15.12
CA LEU A 405 5.40 20.85 -15.51
C LEU A 405 5.09 20.28 -16.89
N ASN A 406 6.05 19.54 -17.45
CA ASN A 406 5.83 18.84 -18.71
C ASN A 406 4.74 17.76 -18.59
N GLY A 407 4.00 17.54 -19.68
CA GLY A 407 3.05 16.42 -19.78
C GLY A 407 1.75 16.59 -18.98
N GLY A 408 1.32 17.82 -18.71
CA GLY A 408 0.05 18.08 -18.01
C GLY A 408 0.12 17.83 -16.50
N TRP A 409 1.33 17.72 -15.95
CA TRP A 409 1.57 17.67 -14.52
C TRP A 409 1.78 19.08 -13.97
N VAL A 410 1.38 19.30 -12.73
CA VAL A 410 1.54 20.57 -12.03
C VAL A 410 2.11 20.32 -10.64
N ARG A 411 2.85 21.28 -10.08
CA ARG A 411 3.42 21.20 -8.73
C ARG A 411 3.09 22.42 -7.93
N GLU A 412 2.81 22.25 -6.64
CA GLU A 412 2.52 23.35 -5.75
C GLU A 412 3.71 24.31 -5.65
N THR A 413 3.42 25.60 -5.65
CA THR A 413 4.41 26.67 -5.59
C THR A 413 4.25 27.51 -4.34
N VAL A 414 5.36 28.07 -3.92
CA VAL A 414 5.42 29.04 -2.84
C VAL A 414 6.20 30.26 -3.29
N MET A 415 5.94 31.40 -2.66
CA MET A 415 6.72 32.61 -2.80
C MET A 415 7.54 32.84 -1.53
N TYR A 416 8.85 33.04 -1.68
CA TYR A 416 9.77 33.18 -0.56
C TYR A 416 10.82 34.26 -0.82
N GLU A 417 11.10 35.08 0.18
CA GLU A 417 12.24 36.00 0.19
C GLU A 417 13.37 35.38 1.00
N TRP A 418 14.60 35.38 0.46
CA TRP A 418 15.74 34.79 1.15
C TRP A 418 16.03 35.48 2.48
N GLY A 419 16.11 34.69 3.54
CA GLY A 419 16.35 35.19 4.90
C GLY A 419 15.09 35.69 5.60
N SER A 420 13.93 35.69 4.94
CA SER A 420 12.65 35.92 5.61
C SER A 420 12.26 34.70 6.44
N ASN A 421 11.46 34.91 7.48
CA ASN A 421 10.88 33.84 8.29
C ASN A 421 9.45 33.51 7.85
N THR A 422 9.08 33.81 6.60
CA THR A 422 7.71 33.66 6.13
C THR A 422 7.68 33.17 4.69
N VAL A 423 6.91 32.11 4.45
CA VAL A 423 6.57 31.63 3.11
C VAL A 423 5.14 32.02 2.77
N PHE A 424 4.95 32.52 1.56
CA PHE A 424 3.64 32.88 1.01
C PHE A 424 3.15 31.75 0.10
N LEU A 425 1.92 31.32 0.32
CA LEU A 425 1.24 30.30 -0.46
C LEU A 425 0.13 30.99 -1.24
N PRO A 426 0.35 31.36 -2.51
CA PRO A 426 -0.72 31.96 -3.31
C PRO A 426 -1.85 30.95 -3.47
N GLY A 427 -3.10 31.39 -3.43
CA GLY A 427 -4.26 30.56 -3.67
C GLY A 427 -4.33 30.12 -5.13
N ARG A 428 -4.85 28.91 -5.36
CA ARG A 428 -5.06 28.37 -6.71
C ARG A 428 -6.17 29.11 -7.46
N PHE A 429 -7.18 29.60 -6.73
CA PHE A 429 -8.36 30.25 -7.28
C PHE A 429 -8.48 31.68 -6.73
N ARG A 430 -9.20 32.53 -7.47
CA ARG A 430 -9.57 33.86 -6.97
C ARG A 430 -10.65 33.71 -5.90
N GLY A 431 -10.49 34.43 -4.79
CA GLY A 431 -11.50 34.53 -3.75
C GLY A 431 -12.70 35.37 -4.18
N GLU A 432 -13.68 35.52 -3.30
CA GLU A 432 -14.92 36.28 -3.57
C GLU A 432 -14.65 37.75 -3.91
N SER A 433 -13.58 38.33 -3.37
CA SER A 433 -13.12 39.69 -3.67
C SER A 433 -12.48 39.85 -5.06
N GLY A 434 -12.31 38.75 -5.81
CA GLY A 434 -11.64 38.71 -7.11
C GLY A 434 -10.11 38.70 -7.05
N GLY A 435 -9.52 38.82 -5.86
CA GLY A 435 -8.08 38.68 -5.62
C GLY A 435 -7.64 37.23 -5.45
N ILE A 436 -6.34 36.97 -5.61
CA ILE A 436 -5.74 35.68 -5.21
C ILE A 436 -5.42 35.79 -3.72
N GLU A 437 -6.15 35.04 -2.89
CA GLU A 437 -5.86 34.98 -1.46
C GLU A 437 -4.53 34.28 -1.24
N ALA A 438 -3.65 34.82 -0.39
CA ALA A 438 -2.40 34.19 -0.03
C ALA A 438 -2.41 33.78 1.44
N LYS A 439 -1.97 32.56 1.73
CA LYS A 439 -1.73 32.09 3.09
C LYS A 439 -0.26 32.31 3.44
N MET A 440 0.04 32.46 4.73
CA MET A 440 1.40 32.65 5.23
C MET A 440 1.76 31.51 6.18
N LEU A 441 2.97 30.97 6.04
CA LEU A 441 3.56 30.01 6.97
C LEU A 441 4.83 30.60 7.56
N GLU A 442 4.98 30.52 8.88
CA GLU A 442 6.23 30.87 9.54
C GLU A 442 7.27 29.75 9.32
N VAL A 443 8.47 30.14 8.92
CA VAL A 443 9.57 29.25 8.62
C VAL A 443 10.88 29.76 9.21
N ALA A 444 11.86 28.88 9.31
CA ALA A 444 13.24 29.25 9.54
C ALA A 444 14.14 28.66 8.44
N PRO A 445 15.22 29.35 8.03
CA PRO A 445 16.25 28.76 7.19
C PRO A 445 16.80 27.47 7.82
N ALA A 446 17.01 26.43 7.02
CA ALA A 446 17.56 25.16 7.48
C ALA A 446 18.75 24.73 6.62
N LYS A 447 19.73 24.06 7.24
CA LYS A 447 20.83 23.43 6.49
C LYS A 447 20.35 22.11 5.88
N PRO A 448 20.87 21.71 4.69
CA PRO A 448 20.52 20.42 4.09
C PRO A 448 20.76 19.23 5.02
N GLU A 449 21.85 19.22 5.79
CA GLU A 449 22.17 18.14 6.72
C GLU A 449 21.13 18.01 7.85
N GLU A 450 20.61 19.13 8.35
CA GLU A 450 19.57 19.13 9.40
C GLU A 450 18.28 18.50 8.87
N ALA A 451 17.87 18.86 7.66
CA ALA A 451 16.68 18.30 7.01
C ALA A 451 16.85 16.81 6.72
N LYS A 452 18.03 16.38 6.24
CA LYS A 452 18.33 14.96 5.99
C LYS A 452 18.34 14.15 7.27
N GLN A 453 18.92 14.66 8.36
CA GLN A 453 18.92 14.00 9.67
C GLN A 453 17.52 13.91 10.28
N ALA A 454 16.66 14.89 10.02
CA ALA A 454 15.27 14.89 10.49
C ALA A 454 14.37 13.88 9.77
N ALA A 455 14.82 13.34 8.63
CA ALA A 455 14.12 12.28 7.91
C ALA A 455 14.35 10.90 8.56
N THR A 456 14.01 10.78 9.85
CA THR A 456 14.03 9.50 10.57
C THR A 456 13.00 8.54 9.98
N PRO A 457 13.11 7.22 10.21
CA PRO A 457 12.12 6.25 9.75
C PRO A 457 10.68 6.61 10.13
N GLU A 458 10.46 7.13 11.34
CA GLU A 458 9.16 7.56 11.84
C GLU A 458 8.64 8.79 11.11
N ALA A 459 9.51 9.77 10.86
CA ALA A 459 9.15 10.99 10.13
C ALA A 459 8.82 10.70 8.66
N VAL A 460 9.58 9.78 8.03
CA VAL A 460 9.30 9.29 6.68
C VAL A 460 7.94 8.58 6.67
N LEU A 461 7.71 7.63 7.59
CA LEU A 461 6.42 6.94 7.69
C LEU A 461 5.24 7.90 7.87
N ALA A 462 5.39 8.93 8.72
CA ALA A 462 4.38 9.96 8.93
C ALA A 462 4.08 10.75 7.65
N ALA A 463 5.12 11.17 6.90
CA ALA A 463 4.96 11.89 5.64
C ALA A 463 4.23 11.04 4.58
N PHE A 464 4.49 9.74 4.52
CA PHE A 464 3.82 8.85 3.57
C PHE A 464 2.39 8.48 3.98
N ARG A 465 2.07 8.45 5.29
CA ARG A 465 0.67 8.42 5.75
C ARG A 465 -0.08 9.68 5.35
N TRP A 466 0.56 10.85 5.49
CA TRP A 466 0.00 12.12 5.01
C TRP A 466 -0.22 12.10 3.49
N LEU A 467 0.73 11.57 2.70
CA LEU A 467 0.57 11.38 1.25
C LEU A 467 -0.68 10.56 0.91
N GLY A 468 -1.02 9.53 1.69
CA GLY A 468 -2.28 8.80 1.55
C GLY A 468 -3.52 9.69 1.69
N GLY A 469 -3.49 10.65 2.62
CA GLY A 469 -4.51 11.69 2.76
C GLY A 469 -4.56 12.64 1.56
N VAL A 470 -3.39 13.04 1.04
CA VAL A 470 -3.28 13.85 -0.18
C VAL A 470 -3.87 13.15 -1.39
N ALA A 471 -3.59 11.84 -1.56
CA ALA A 471 -4.16 11.03 -2.64
C ALA A 471 -5.69 10.95 -2.58
N LEU A 472 -6.26 10.82 -1.38
CA LEU A 472 -7.70 10.85 -1.18
C LEU A 472 -8.29 12.23 -1.53
N ALA A 473 -7.64 13.32 -1.09
CA ALA A 473 -8.07 14.68 -1.40
C ALA A 473 -8.02 14.94 -2.92
N ALA A 474 -6.95 14.51 -3.59
CA ALA A 474 -6.79 14.60 -5.04
C ALA A 474 -7.88 13.82 -5.79
N THR A 475 -8.18 12.60 -5.35
CA THR A 475 -9.25 11.77 -5.93
C THR A 475 -10.61 12.48 -5.90
N ARG A 476 -10.94 13.16 -4.80
CA ARG A 476 -12.19 13.93 -4.67
C ARG A 476 -12.29 15.09 -5.68
N ARG A 477 -11.15 15.53 -6.21
CA ARG A 477 -11.04 16.56 -7.27
C ARG A 477 -10.86 15.97 -8.68
N GLY A 478 -10.89 14.64 -8.84
CA GLY A 478 -10.59 13.98 -10.11
C GLY A 478 -9.10 14.04 -10.51
N GLU A 479 -8.22 14.33 -9.55
CA GLU A 479 -6.77 14.45 -9.78
C GLU A 479 -6.04 13.14 -9.44
N SER A 480 -4.98 12.87 -10.20
CA SER A 480 -3.94 11.89 -9.88
C SER A 480 -2.82 12.57 -9.09
N VAL A 481 -2.13 11.82 -8.23
CA VAL A 481 -0.93 12.27 -7.50
C VAL A 481 0.26 11.43 -7.96
N ALA A 482 1.40 12.06 -8.19
CA ALA A 482 2.65 11.37 -8.45
C ALA A 482 3.70 11.77 -7.41
N LEU A 483 4.38 10.77 -6.87
CA LEU A 483 5.62 10.92 -6.14
C LEU A 483 6.78 10.76 -7.12
N VAL A 484 7.64 11.77 -7.20
CA VAL A 484 8.79 11.80 -8.14
C VAL A 484 10.01 12.41 -7.46
N PRO A 485 11.22 12.22 -7.98
CA PRO A 485 12.34 13.10 -7.68
C PRO A 485 11.95 14.56 -7.91
N GLY A 486 12.36 15.45 -7.01
CA GLY A 486 12.07 16.86 -7.15
C GLY A 486 12.95 17.57 -8.20
N GLY A 487 12.79 18.89 -8.28
CA GLY A 487 13.42 19.75 -9.29
C GLY A 487 12.40 20.49 -10.13
N VAL A 488 12.73 21.70 -10.61
CA VAL A 488 11.76 22.62 -11.27
C VAL A 488 11.10 22.07 -12.54
N GLN A 489 11.75 21.18 -13.26
CA GLN A 489 11.27 20.54 -14.50
C GLN A 489 11.44 19.02 -14.48
N MET A 490 11.87 18.45 -13.35
CA MET A 490 12.03 17.01 -13.22
C MET A 490 10.67 16.34 -13.17
N TRP A 491 10.35 15.73 -14.31
CA TRP A 491 9.28 14.77 -14.50
C TRP A 491 9.90 13.54 -15.18
N GLY A 492 9.64 12.35 -14.67
CA GLY A 492 10.20 11.12 -15.23
C GLY A 492 10.32 10.01 -14.20
N ARG A 493 11.00 8.93 -14.60
CA ARG A 493 11.32 7.80 -13.72
C ARG A 493 12.57 8.13 -12.87
N PRO A 494 12.63 7.68 -11.60
CA PRO A 494 11.63 6.84 -10.96
C PRO A 494 10.36 7.63 -10.54
N SER A 495 9.20 6.98 -10.50
CA SER A 495 7.94 7.58 -10.06
C SER A 495 6.98 6.57 -9.43
N VAL A 496 6.08 7.08 -8.59
CA VAL A 496 4.87 6.37 -8.15
C VAL A 496 3.66 7.21 -8.48
N VAL A 497 2.71 6.68 -9.26
CA VAL A 497 1.45 7.36 -9.60
C VAL A 497 0.31 6.71 -8.83
N ILE A 498 -0.46 7.52 -8.10
CA ILE A 498 -1.65 7.13 -7.37
C ILE A 498 -2.85 7.81 -8.04
N LYS A 499 -3.85 7.03 -8.45
CA LYS A 499 -5.09 7.58 -9.03
C LYS A 499 -6.28 6.67 -8.74
N VAL A 500 -7.48 7.22 -8.89
CA VAL A 500 -8.72 6.43 -8.86
C VAL A 500 -9.38 6.47 -10.23
N ALA A 501 -9.67 5.30 -10.79
CA ALA A 501 -10.35 5.16 -12.07
C ALA A 501 -11.29 3.95 -12.03
N ALA A 502 -12.49 4.10 -12.61
CA ALA A 502 -13.49 3.03 -12.69
C ALA A 502 -13.80 2.34 -11.33
N GLY A 503 -13.84 3.11 -10.24
CA GLY A 503 -14.09 2.57 -8.88
C GLY A 503 -12.92 1.80 -8.28
N LYS A 504 -11.73 1.87 -8.90
CA LYS A 504 -10.50 1.24 -8.42
C LYS A 504 -9.47 2.28 -7.99
N SER A 505 -8.81 2.02 -6.86
CA SER A 505 -7.57 2.70 -6.47
C SER A 505 -6.41 2.02 -7.19
N LEU A 506 -5.61 2.80 -7.89
CA LEU A 506 -4.53 2.34 -8.74
C LEU A 506 -3.22 2.95 -8.25
N VAL A 507 -2.21 2.12 -8.03
CA VAL A 507 -0.85 2.55 -7.68
C VAL A 507 0.12 1.97 -8.69
N CYS A 508 0.77 2.84 -9.47
CA CYS A 508 1.80 2.45 -10.43
C CYS A 508 3.17 2.82 -9.89
N ALA A 509 4.14 1.90 -9.93
CA ALA A 509 5.54 2.23 -9.69
C ALA A 509 6.39 1.95 -10.94
N ALA A 510 7.26 2.89 -11.28
CA ALA A 510 8.16 2.81 -12.42
C ALA A 510 9.53 3.39 -12.04
N PRO A 511 10.63 2.61 -11.99
CA PRO A 511 10.69 1.19 -12.25
C PRO A 511 9.94 0.37 -11.18
N VAL A 512 9.67 -0.90 -11.50
CA VAL A 512 9.12 -1.84 -10.53
C VAL A 512 10.08 -1.99 -9.34
N PRO A 513 9.62 -1.80 -8.09
CA PRO A 513 10.47 -1.89 -6.92
C PRO A 513 11.06 -3.29 -6.72
N VAL A 514 12.38 -3.40 -6.73
CA VAL A 514 13.09 -4.67 -6.51
C VAL A 514 13.14 -4.97 -5.01
N GLY A 515 12.73 -6.18 -4.62
CA GLY A 515 12.78 -6.64 -3.22
C GLY A 515 11.64 -6.14 -2.33
N ALA A 516 10.61 -5.49 -2.90
CA ALA A 516 9.39 -5.14 -2.19
C ALA A 516 8.31 -6.22 -2.45
N PRO A 517 7.97 -7.09 -1.47
CA PRO A 517 7.14 -8.28 -1.69
C PRO A 517 5.82 -8.00 -2.43
N ILE A 518 5.13 -6.92 -2.05
CA ILE A 518 3.84 -6.54 -2.65
C ILE A 518 3.93 -6.22 -4.15
N TRP A 519 5.10 -5.79 -4.63
CA TRP A 519 5.38 -5.51 -6.03
C TRP A 519 5.94 -6.75 -6.74
N SER A 520 6.94 -7.40 -6.13
CA SER A 520 7.63 -8.55 -6.74
C SER A 520 6.73 -9.76 -6.92
N GLU A 521 5.78 -9.97 -6.01
CA GLU A 521 4.82 -11.05 -6.14
C GLU A 521 3.89 -10.82 -7.33
N GLN A 522 3.53 -9.58 -7.64
CA GLN A 522 2.59 -9.23 -8.70
C GLN A 522 3.22 -9.19 -10.11
N ILE A 523 4.51 -9.51 -10.25
CA ILE A 523 5.17 -9.55 -11.56
C ILE A 523 4.66 -10.79 -12.33
N PRO A 524 3.98 -10.61 -13.49
CA PRO A 524 3.54 -11.75 -14.29
C PRO A 524 4.73 -12.61 -14.75
N PRO A 525 4.57 -13.92 -14.93
CA PRO A 525 5.63 -14.76 -15.48
C PRO A 525 6.03 -14.26 -16.87
N GLY A 526 7.28 -13.80 -17.02
CA GLY A 526 7.76 -13.15 -18.24
C GLY A 526 8.95 -12.22 -17.99
N PRO A 527 9.33 -11.38 -18.98
CA PRO A 527 10.29 -10.31 -18.75
C PRO A 527 9.74 -9.33 -17.72
N GLU A 528 10.58 -8.88 -16.78
CA GLU A 528 10.18 -7.91 -15.76
C GLU A 528 9.65 -6.64 -16.43
N PRO A 529 8.42 -6.21 -16.10
CA PRO A 529 7.87 -5.01 -16.71
C PRO A 529 8.58 -3.77 -16.17
N GLU A 530 8.67 -2.72 -16.99
CA GLU A 530 9.29 -1.46 -16.57
C GLU A 530 8.41 -0.69 -15.57
N GLU A 531 7.11 -0.96 -15.55
CA GLU A 531 6.17 -0.41 -14.59
C GLU A 531 5.15 -1.48 -14.20
N LEU A 532 4.66 -1.43 -12.97
CA LEU A 532 3.64 -2.35 -12.48
C LEU A 532 2.51 -1.53 -11.87
N TRP A 533 1.27 -1.98 -12.08
CA TRP A 533 0.07 -1.38 -11.52
C TRP A 533 -0.50 -2.33 -10.47
N LEU A 534 -0.66 -1.85 -9.24
CA LEU A 534 -1.45 -2.49 -8.20
C LEU A 534 -2.85 -1.88 -8.23
N ASP A 535 -3.89 -2.70 -8.15
CA ASP A 535 -5.27 -2.23 -8.03
C ASP A 535 -5.98 -2.73 -6.77
N GLY A 536 -6.99 -1.95 -6.38
CA GLY A 536 -7.85 -2.24 -5.25
C GLY A 536 -9.20 -1.56 -5.40
N GLU A 537 -10.20 -2.00 -4.65
CA GLU A 537 -11.46 -1.23 -4.57
C GLU A 537 -11.17 0.17 -4.02
N ALA A 538 -11.77 1.20 -4.61
CA ALA A 538 -11.54 2.60 -4.24
C ALA A 538 -12.26 2.99 -2.94
N THR A 539 -11.98 2.30 -1.84
CA THR A 539 -12.40 2.69 -0.50
C THR A 539 -11.46 3.75 0.05
N GLU A 540 -11.92 4.55 1.01
CA GLU A 540 -11.08 5.55 1.67
C GLU A 540 -9.82 4.92 2.31
N GLU A 541 -9.97 3.73 2.90
CA GLU A 541 -8.86 2.99 3.50
C GLU A 541 -7.80 2.60 2.46
N ILE A 542 -8.21 2.02 1.32
CA ILE A 542 -7.29 1.59 0.26
C ILE A 542 -6.59 2.78 -0.41
N ILE A 543 -7.31 3.88 -0.65
CA ILE A 543 -6.70 5.10 -1.22
C ILE A 543 -5.65 5.66 -0.25
N ARG A 544 -5.94 5.70 1.05
CA ARG A 544 -4.96 6.14 2.06
C ARG A 544 -3.76 5.19 2.17
N ALA A 545 -3.98 3.89 2.06
CA ALA A 545 -2.90 2.90 2.07
C ALA A 545 -1.93 3.07 0.89
N SER A 546 -2.37 3.69 -0.22
CA SER A 546 -1.53 3.96 -1.39
C SER A 546 -0.32 4.85 -1.07
N GLY A 547 -0.41 5.71 -0.06
CA GLY A 547 0.75 6.47 0.44
C GLY A 547 1.86 5.56 0.97
N LEU A 548 1.52 4.49 1.69
CA LEU A 548 2.52 3.52 2.18
C LEU A 548 3.10 2.66 1.05
N LEU A 549 2.30 2.32 0.04
CA LEU A 549 2.81 1.64 -1.16
C LEU A 549 3.83 2.50 -1.90
N ALA A 550 3.60 3.82 -1.98
CA ALA A 550 4.56 4.76 -2.53
C ALA A 550 5.85 4.86 -1.70
N MET A 551 5.75 4.77 -0.37
CA MET A 551 6.92 4.71 0.51
C MET A 551 7.81 3.52 0.15
N TYR A 552 7.23 2.32 0.10
CA TYR A 552 7.94 1.10 -0.22
C TYR A 552 8.61 1.15 -1.59
N ALA A 553 7.91 1.67 -2.59
CA ALA A 553 8.50 1.86 -3.92
C ALA A 553 9.68 2.84 -3.87
N SER A 554 9.54 3.97 -3.17
CA SER A 554 10.60 4.98 -3.10
C SER A 554 11.86 4.52 -2.36
N GLN A 555 11.74 3.56 -1.44
CA GLN A 555 12.88 3.00 -0.71
C GLN A 555 13.84 2.18 -1.60
N THR A 556 13.39 1.77 -2.79
CA THR A 556 14.27 1.09 -3.76
C THR A 556 15.01 2.07 -4.67
N TRP A 557 14.79 3.38 -4.51
CA TRP A 557 15.44 4.41 -5.33
C TRP A 557 16.73 4.88 -4.67
N THR A 558 17.66 5.41 -5.46
CA THR A 558 18.88 6.07 -4.96
C THR A 558 18.65 7.53 -4.57
N VAL A 559 17.37 7.94 -4.40
CA VAL A 559 16.97 9.32 -4.11
C VAL A 559 16.58 9.43 -2.65
N HIS A 560 17.11 10.43 -1.94
CA HIS A 560 16.78 10.65 -0.54
C HIS A 560 15.31 11.09 -0.40
N PRO A 561 14.55 10.66 0.63
CA PRO A 561 13.14 11.02 0.79
C PRO A 561 12.86 12.53 0.79
N THR A 562 13.78 13.33 1.35
CA THR A 562 13.69 14.81 1.37
C THR A 562 13.99 15.47 0.03
N GLU A 563 14.34 14.68 -0.99
CA GLU A 563 14.57 15.11 -2.37
C GLU A 563 13.43 14.65 -3.29
N LEU A 564 12.34 14.13 -2.71
CA LEU A 564 11.12 13.80 -3.42
C LEU A 564 10.18 15.00 -3.49
N ALA A 565 9.27 14.99 -4.45
CA ALA A 565 8.23 15.98 -4.63
C ALA A 565 6.91 15.33 -5.04
N LEU A 566 5.82 16.05 -4.79
CA LEU A 566 4.50 15.68 -5.26
C LEU A 566 4.16 16.47 -6.53
N SER A 567 3.63 15.78 -7.52
CA SER A 567 3.04 16.38 -8.72
C SER A 567 1.59 15.92 -8.86
N PHE A 568 0.76 16.73 -9.48
CA PHE A 568 -0.66 16.47 -9.68
C PHE A 568 -1.03 16.55 -11.16
N SER A 569 -2.01 15.79 -11.60
CA SER A 569 -2.56 15.91 -12.95
C SER A 569 -4.06 15.62 -12.93
N THR A 570 -4.83 16.30 -13.78
CA THR A 570 -6.25 15.97 -13.99
C THR A 570 -6.34 14.71 -14.84
N SER A 571 -7.06 13.71 -14.33
CA SER A 571 -7.14 12.38 -14.93
C SER A 571 -7.97 12.33 -16.20
#